data_AF-A0A7S8A774-F1
#
_entry.id   AF-A0A7S8A774-F1
#
_cell.length_a   1.000
_cell.length_b   1.000
_cell.length_c   1.000
_cell.angle_alpha   90.00
_cell.angle_beta   90.00
_cell.angle_gamma   90.00
#
_symmetry.space_group_name_H-M   'P 1'
#
loop_
_entity.id
_entity.type
_entity.pdbx_description
1 polymer ?
#
loop_
_entity_poly.entity_id
_entity_poly.type
_entity_poly.pdbx_seq_one_letter_code
_entity_poly.pdbx_strand_id
1 'polypeptide(L)'
;MSSVQIQCTRCKNVFRDRAGRLQDGYSRQCPSCEVVLFFAEDSQHPFIKRAMRNARRARKEMRELEAAKLAAPEPSATQSRRFAGRTRSAGRED
;
A
#
# COMPACT_ATOMS: atom_id res chain seq x y z
N MET A 1 0.74 -3.04 1.54
CA MET A 1 -0.02 -2.01 2.28
C MET A 1 0.96 -1.21 3.14
N SER A 2 1.01 0.11 2.99
CA SER A 2 1.90 0.96 3.80
C SER A 2 1.43 1.04 5.25
N SER A 3 2.38 0.99 6.19
CA SER A 3 2.12 1.01 7.64
C SER A 3 2.79 2.23 8.29
N VAL A 4 2.19 2.75 9.35
CA VAL A 4 2.64 3.93 10.08
C VAL A 4 2.87 3.56 11.54
N GLN A 5 3.95 4.05 12.12
CA GLN A 5 4.19 3.96 13.57
C GLN A 5 3.37 5.01 14.31
N ILE A 6 2.67 4.57 15.35
CA ILE A 6 1.80 5.37 16.20
C ILE A 6 2.28 5.20 17.63
N GLN A 7 2.46 6.32 18.32
CA GLN A 7 2.77 6.33 19.74
C GLN A 7 1.51 6.64 20.54
N CYS A 8 1.21 5.79 21.53
CA CYS A 8 0.08 5.99 22.42
C CYS A 8 0.27 7.25 23.29
N THR A 9 -0.76 8.06 23.44
CA THR A 9 -0.74 9.26 24.30
C THR A 9 -0.73 8.94 25.79
N ARG A 10 -1.19 7.75 26.19
CA ARG A 10 -1.26 7.30 27.59
C ARG A 10 -0.03 6.50 28.02
N CYS A 11 0.16 5.29 27.46
CA CYS A 11 1.24 4.39 27.87
C CYS A 11 2.56 4.60 27.11
N LYS A 12 2.60 5.52 26.12
CA LYS A 12 3.78 5.81 25.27
C LYS A 12 4.31 4.63 24.44
N ASN A 13 3.69 3.45 24.50
CA ASN A 13 4.02 2.33 23.62
C ASN A 13 3.79 2.69 22.16
N VAL A 14 4.65 2.15 21.30
CA VAL A 14 4.62 2.33 19.86
C VAL A 14 4.02 1.09 19.21
N PHE A 15 3.05 1.29 18.34
CA PHE A 15 2.41 0.23 17.55
C PHE A 15 2.26 0.66 16.09
N ARG A 16 1.92 -0.28 15.21
CA ARG A 16 1.71 0.01 13.78
C ARG A 16 0.23 -0.04 13.40
N ASP A 17 -0.14 0.80 12.44
CA ASP A 17 -1.44 0.75 11.77
C ASP A 17 -1.30 0.98 10.26
N ARG A 18 -2.34 0.66 9.51
CA ARG A 18 -2.42 0.86 8.06
C ARG A 18 -2.59 2.34 7.75
N ALA A 19 -1.71 2.88 6.91
CA ALA A 19 -1.76 4.28 6.50
C ALA A 19 -3.09 4.66 5.83
N GLY A 20 -3.72 3.70 5.13
CA GLY A 20 -5.00 3.92 4.44
C GLY A 20 -6.19 4.17 5.37
N ARG A 21 -6.16 3.61 6.60
CA ARG A 21 -7.24 3.80 7.60
C ARG A 21 -7.05 5.05 8.43
N LEU A 22 -5.81 5.51 8.60
CA LEU A 22 -5.46 6.65 9.45
C LEU A 22 -5.84 7.98 8.76
N GLN A 23 -7.11 8.34 8.88
CA GLN A 23 -7.71 9.56 8.36
C GLN A 23 -8.37 10.36 9.49
N ASP A 24 -8.86 11.54 9.17
CA ASP A 24 -9.58 12.37 10.13
C ASP A 24 -10.84 11.66 10.63
N GLY A 25 -11.10 11.72 11.92
CA GLY A 25 -12.19 10.99 12.59
C GLY A 25 -11.92 9.49 12.81
N TYR A 26 -10.76 8.97 12.44
CA TYR A 26 -10.42 7.56 12.74
C TYR A 26 -10.17 7.38 14.24
N SER A 27 -10.70 6.30 14.81
CA SER A 27 -10.47 5.94 16.21
C SER A 27 -9.94 4.52 16.33
N ARG A 28 -8.99 4.30 17.24
CA ARG A 28 -8.47 2.96 17.53
C ARG A 28 -8.07 2.80 18.99
N GLN A 29 -8.33 1.63 19.55
CA GLN A 29 -7.84 1.24 20.87
C GLN A 29 -6.35 0.92 20.84
N CYS A 30 -5.61 1.43 21.82
CA CYS A 30 -4.21 1.07 22.01
C CYS A 30 -4.10 -0.41 22.40
N PRO A 31 -3.26 -1.22 21.72
CA PRO A 31 -3.14 -2.65 22.01
C PRO A 31 -2.46 -2.96 23.35
N SER A 32 -1.91 -1.96 24.06
CA SER A 32 -1.21 -2.18 25.33
C SER A 32 -1.95 -1.67 26.57
N CYS A 33 -2.73 -0.59 26.45
CA CYS A 33 -3.42 0.02 27.59
C CYS A 33 -4.89 0.30 27.32
N GLU A 34 -5.39 -0.18 26.17
CA GLU A 34 -6.80 -0.20 25.77
C GLU A 34 -7.49 1.17 25.70
N VAL A 35 -6.74 2.26 25.89
CA VAL A 35 -7.26 3.62 25.71
C VAL A 35 -7.65 3.83 24.25
N VAL A 36 -8.81 4.42 24.02
CA VAL A 36 -9.25 4.84 22.69
C VAL A 36 -8.48 6.08 22.30
N LEU A 37 -7.78 6.02 21.17
CA LEU A 37 -7.11 7.16 20.54
C LEU A 37 -7.99 7.67 19.41
N PHE A 38 -8.23 8.98 19.42
CA PHE A 38 -8.91 9.69 18.34
C PHE A 38 -7.89 10.40 17.46
N PHE A 39 -7.91 10.10 16.18
CA PHE A 39 -7.04 10.69 15.18
C PHE A 39 -7.80 11.79 14.47
N ALA A 40 -7.52 13.02 14.89
CA ALA A 40 -8.08 14.22 14.28
C ALA A 40 -6.96 15.15 13.81
N GLU A 41 -7.21 15.91 12.75
CA GLU A 41 -6.26 16.88 12.18
C GLU A 41 -5.96 18.04 13.13
N ASP A 42 -6.95 18.44 13.92
CA ASP A 42 -6.89 19.50 14.94
C ASP A 42 -6.40 19.00 16.31
N SER A 43 -6.02 17.73 16.42
CA SER A 43 -5.58 17.15 17.70
C SER A 43 -4.39 17.92 18.29
N GLN A 44 -4.51 18.30 19.57
CA GLN A 44 -3.45 19.01 20.30
C GLN A 44 -2.24 18.11 20.59
N HIS A 45 -2.44 16.78 20.59
CA HIS A 45 -1.38 15.83 20.93
C HIS A 45 -0.32 15.70 19.80
N PRO A 46 0.97 15.92 20.08
CA PRO A 46 2.03 15.88 19.06
C PRO A 46 2.20 14.49 18.44
N PHE A 47 1.92 13.43 19.20
CA PHE A 47 1.99 12.05 18.71
C PHE A 47 0.91 11.73 17.67
N ILE A 48 -0.31 12.25 17.88
CA ILE A 48 -1.42 12.11 16.94
C ILE A 48 -1.11 12.88 15.66
N LYS A 49 -0.69 14.15 15.77
CA LYS A 49 -0.26 14.96 14.61
C LYS A 49 0.85 14.30 13.81
N ARG A 50 1.86 13.74 14.48
CA ARG A 50 2.96 13.02 13.82
C ARG A 50 2.47 11.78 13.07
N ALA A 51 1.61 10.98 13.70
CA ALA A 51 1.04 9.79 13.06
C ALA A 51 0.22 10.18 11.82
N MET A 52 -0.64 11.19 11.92
CA MET A 52 -1.45 11.70 10.81
C MET A 52 -0.61 12.19 9.63
N ARG A 53 0.44 12.98 9.91
CA ARG A 53 1.39 13.45 8.90
C ARG A 53 2.10 12.29 8.20
N ASN A 54 2.57 11.31 8.96
CA ASN A 54 3.23 10.13 8.40
C ASN A 54 2.27 9.31 7.53
N ALA A 55 1.01 9.17 7.93
CA ALA A 55 -0.01 8.50 7.11
C ALA A 55 -0.32 9.25 5.81
N ARG A 56 -0.36 10.59 5.83
CA ARG A 56 -0.49 11.39 4.60
C ARG A 56 0.67 11.15 3.65
N ARG A 57 1.91 11.17 4.17
CA ARG A 57 3.11 10.90 3.38
C ARG A 57 3.07 9.51 2.76
N ALA A 58 2.76 8.49 3.56
CA ALA A 58 2.66 7.10 3.09
C ALA A 58 1.55 6.92 2.04
N ARG A 59 0.42 7.64 2.15
CA ARG A 59 -0.63 7.63 1.12
C ARG A 59 -0.20 8.33 -0.16
N LYS A 60 0.52 9.46 -0.06
CA LYS A 60 1.07 10.17 -1.23
C LYS A 60 2.06 9.29 -1.99
N GLU A 61 3.00 8.68 -1.27
CA GLU A 61 4.00 7.78 -1.85
C GLU A 61 3.34 6.57 -2.54
N MET A 62 2.30 5.99 -1.96
CA MET A 62 1.53 4.92 -2.62
C MET A 62 0.92 5.38 -3.95
N ARG A 63 0.32 6.57 -4.00
CA ARG A 63 -0.23 7.12 -5.26
C ARG A 63 0.85 7.39 -6.29
N GLU A 64 2.01 7.89 -5.86
CA GLU A 64 3.16 8.13 -6.75
C GLU A 64 3.71 6.83 -7.31
N LEU A 65 3.84 5.78 -6.49
CA LEU A 65 4.25 4.45 -6.93
C LEU A 65 3.23 3.81 -7.89
N GLU A 66 1.94 3.99 -7.64
CA GLU A 66 0.88 3.53 -8.55
C GLU A 66 0.89 4.30 -9.88
N ALA A 67 1.03 5.63 -9.84
CA ALA A 67 1.15 6.47 -11.02
C ALA A 67 2.41 6.13 -11.83
N ALA A 68 3.55 5.87 -11.19
CA ALA A 68 4.77 5.46 -11.86
C ALA A 68 4.63 4.10 -12.56
N LYS A 69 3.88 3.16 -11.97
CA LYS A 69 3.57 1.87 -12.62
C LYS A 69 2.67 2.03 -13.84
N LEU A 70 1.71 2.94 -13.78
CA LEU A 70 0.80 3.20 -14.90
C LEU A 70 1.47 4.01 -16.02
N ALA A 71 2.42 4.88 -15.68
CA ALA A 71 3.18 5.69 -16.63
C ALA A 71 4.39 4.96 -17.22
N ALA A 72 4.84 3.85 -16.62
CA ALA A 72 5.87 3.01 -17.21
C ALA A 72 5.30 2.38 -18.49
N PRO A 73 5.96 2.54 -19.66
CA PRO A 73 5.62 1.73 -20.81
C PRO A 73 5.89 0.27 -20.43
N GLU A 74 4.88 -0.59 -20.60
CA GLU A 74 5.05 -2.03 -20.56
C GLU A 74 6.34 -2.37 -21.32
N PRO A 75 7.37 -2.99 -20.72
CA PRO A 75 8.42 -3.60 -21.52
C PRO A 75 7.67 -4.63 -22.35
N SER A 76 7.52 -4.34 -23.64
CA SER A 76 6.85 -5.20 -24.60
C SER A 76 7.35 -6.60 -24.33
N ALA A 77 6.45 -7.43 -23.78
CA ALA A 77 6.68 -8.84 -23.68
C ALA A 77 6.77 -9.32 -25.13
N THR A 78 7.98 -9.24 -25.67
CA THR A 78 8.43 -9.92 -26.87
C THR A 78 8.55 -11.39 -26.47
N GLN A 79 7.47 -11.96 -25.92
CA GLN A 79 7.25 -13.38 -25.90
C GLN A 79 6.92 -13.71 -27.35
N SER A 80 8.01 -13.94 -28.07
CA SER A 80 8.10 -14.70 -29.30
C SER A 80 7.11 -15.88 -29.18
N ARG A 81 5.88 -15.69 -29.67
CA ARG A 81 4.99 -16.78 -30.03
C ARG A 81 5.68 -17.43 -31.22
N ARG A 82 6.74 -18.20 -30.96
CA ARG A 82 7.28 -19.16 -31.91
C ARG A 82 6.15 -20.15 -32.13
N PHE A 83 5.39 -19.89 -33.18
CA PHE A 83 4.41 -20.77 -33.75
C PHE A 83 5.13 -22.06 -34.10
N ALA A 84 5.09 -23.03 -33.17
CA ALA A 84 5.66 -24.35 -33.39
C ALA A 84 4.94 -24.96 -34.61
N GLY A 85 5.74 -25.31 -35.61
CA GLY A 85 5.29 -25.63 -36.96
C GLY A 85 4.27 -26.75 -37.02
N ARG A 86 3.23 -26.54 -37.85
CA ARG A 86 2.58 -27.64 -38.56
C ARG A 86 3.23 -27.76 -39.93
N THR A 87 4.34 -28.49 -39.99
CA THR A 87 4.84 -29.03 -41.25
C THR A 87 3.84 -30.08 -41.74
N ARG A 88 3.20 -29.79 -42.86
CA ARG A 88 2.46 -30.77 -43.65
C ARG A 88 3.43 -31.85 -44.12
N SER A 89 3.23 -33.07 -43.69
CA SER A 89 3.80 -34.25 -44.34
C SER A 89 2.66 -34.98 -45.03
N ALA A 90 2.65 -34.88 -46.35
CA ALA A 90 1.81 -35.67 -47.23
C ALA A 90 2.15 -37.16 -47.07
N GLY A 91 1.17 -37.96 -46.66
CA GLY A 91 1.21 -39.41 -46.77
C GLY A 91 0.62 -39.83 -48.11
N ARG A 92 1.36 -40.62 -48.87
CA ARG A 92 1.06 -41.15 -50.20
C ARG A 92 1.16 -42.69 -50.11
N GLU A 93 0.23 -43.38 -50.78
CA GLU A 93 0.18 -44.83 -51.16
C GLU A 93 0.01 -45.82 -49.97
N ASP A 94 -0.87 -46.83 -49.99
CA ASP A 94 -1.37 -47.75 -51.03
C ASP A 94 -2.91 -47.96 -50.93
#